data_AF-A0A497LB25-F1
#
_entry.id   AF-A0A497LB25-F1
#
_cell.length_a   1.000
_cell.length_b   1.000
_cell.length_c   1.000
_cell.angle_alpha   90.00
_cell.angle_beta   90.00
_cell.angle_gamma   90.00
#
_symmetry.space_group_name_H-M   'P 1'
#
loop_
_entity.id
_entity.type
_entity.pdbx_description
1 polymer ?
#
loop_
_entity_poly.entity_id
_entity_poly.type
_entity_poly.pdbx_seq_one_letter_code
_entity_poly.pdbx_strand_id
1 'polypeptide(L)'
;MPTISIDTFFACSLMIIVVLSAMAGLSKVLSTYMNTTVGGENIDERYEEISKYILLSEGKPLNWGQNGQITPETFGLAEADSENPYTLDLDKVSRLNGDNIHAVSYGQIFTALKMSDVAFRLEIKPIFQVTINLTSTFEAVNETTYQFEISTEKNGVPVQTWLKYYV
;
A
#
# COMPACT_ATOMS: atom_id res chain seq x y z
N MET A 1 21.72 -70.81 -4.45
CA MET A 1 21.93 -69.38 -4.78
C MET A 1 22.69 -68.75 -3.63
N PRO A 2 23.75 -67.96 -3.87
CA PRO A 2 24.64 -67.50 -2.82
C PRO A 2 23.95 -66.40 -1.99
N THR A 3 23.80 -66.62 -0.68
CA THR A 3 23.21 -65.70 0.32
C THR A 3 23.87 -64.33 0.34
N ILE A 4 25.14 -64.26 -0.07
CA ILE A 4 25.92 -63.03 -0.27
C ILE A 4 25.26 -62.03 -1.23
N SER A 5 24.47 -62.50 -2.21
CA SER A 5 23.81 -61.61 -3.19
C SER A 5 22.59 -60.89 -2.63
N ILE A 6 21.85 -61.53 -1.71
CA ILE A 6 20.62 -60.97 -1.15
C ILE A 6 20.92 -59.95 -0.05
N ASP A 7 21.93 -60.22 0.79
CA ASP A 7 22.38 -59.30 1.84
C ASP A 7 22.97 -58.01 1.24
N THR A 8 23.72 -58.13 0.14
CA THR A 8 24.26 -56.96 -0.58
C THR A 8 23.14 -56.11 -1.18
N PHE A 9 22.11 -56.74 -1.76
CA PHE A 9 20.95 -56.02 -2.31
C PHE A 9 20.18 -55.26 -1.22
N PHE A 10 19.94 -55.91 -0.07
CA PHE A 10 19.29 -55.27 1.07
C PHE A 10 20.11 -54.10 1.62
N ALA A 11 21.42 -54.26 1.81
CA ALA A 11 22.29 -53.19 2.29
C ALA A 11 22.30 -51.98 1.34
N CYS A 12 22.40 -52.20 0.03
CA CYS A 12 22.35 -51.11 -0.96
C CYS A 12 20.99 -50.40 -0.97
N SER A 13 19.87 -51.14 -0.89
CA SER A 13 18.54 -50.56 -0.85
C SER A 13 18.31 -49.69 0.40
N LEU A 14 18.79 -50.16 1.57
CA LEU A 14 18.74 -49.41 2.82
C LEU A 14 19.55 -48.12 2.74
N MET A 15 20.74 -48.17 2.16
CA MET A 15 21.61 -47.00 2.00
C MET A 15 20.93 -45.92 1.14
N ILE A 16 20.29 -46.32 0.03
CA ILE A 16 19.55 -45.40 -0.84
C ILE A 16 18.38 -44.75 -0.09
N ILE A 17 17.62 -45.52 0.69
CA ILE A 17 16.49 -45.00 1.49
C ILE A 17 16.98 -44.00 2.55
N VAL A 18 18.10 -44.30 3.22
CA VAL A 18 18.68 -43.40 4.23
C VAL A 18 19.17 -42.10 3.59
N VAL A 19 19.85 -42.17 2.44
CA VAL A 19 20.32 -40.98 1.72
C VAL A 19 19.15 -40.12 1.25
N LEU A 20 18.11 -40.72 0.66
CA LEU A 20 16.92 -39.98 0.23
C LEU A 20 16.18 -39.33 1.40
N SER A 21 16.09 -40.02 2.54
CA SER A 21 15.46 -39.49 3.76
C SER A 21 16.26 -38.33 4.35
N ALA A 22 17.59 -38.44 4.37
CA ALA A 22 18.49 -37.37 4.79
C ALA A 22 18.39 -36.15 3.86
N MET A 23 18.33 -36.36 2.54
CA MET A 23 18.15 -35.27 1.56
C MET A 23 16.80 -34.57 1.71
N ALA A 24 15.72 -35.31 1.93
CA ALA A 24 14.40 -34.73 2.19
C ALA A 24 14.36 -33.94 3.51
N GLY A 25 14.99 -34.46 4.56
CA GLY A 25 15.14 -33.77 5.84
C GLY A 25 15.96 -32.49 5.71
N LEU A 26 17.09 -32.54 5.01
CA LEU A 26 17.97 -31.39 4.79
C LEU A 26 17.28 -30.31 3.95
N SER A 27 16.52 -30.72 2.92
CA SER A 27 15.74 -29.80 2.08
C SER A 27 14.68 -29.06 2.89
N LYS A 28 13.96 -29.75 3.79
CA LYS A 28 12.95 -29.14 4.66
C LYS A 28 13.56 -28.20 5.70
N VAL A 29 14.72 -28.55 6.25
CA VAL A 29 15.45 -27.67 7.19
C VAL A 29 16.00 -26.45 6.48
N LEU A 30 16.64 -26.62 5.31
CA LEU A 30 17.16 -25.52 4.49
C LEU A 30 16.04 -24.62 3.96
N SER A 31 14.90 -25.15 3.54
CA SER A 31 13.77 -24.32 3.09
C SER A 31 13.21 -23.47 4.23
N THR A 32 13.14 -24.04 5.44
CA THR A 32 12.70 -23.31 6.64
C THR A 32 13.74 -22.25 7.01
N TYR A 33 15.03 -22.58 6.99
CA TYR A 33 16.11 -21.64 7.31
C TYR A 33 16.22 -20.51 6.29
N MET A 34 16.12 -20.80 4.98
CA MET A 34 16.10 -19.79 3.92
C MET A 34 14.89 -18.86 4.02
N ASN A 35 13.70 -19.38 4.36
CA ASN A 35 12.55 -18.51 4.63
C ASN A 35 12.78 -17.62 5.86
N THR A 36 13.46 -18.11 6.89
CA THR A 36 13.76 -17.34 8.10
C THR A 36 14.88 -16.31 7.88
N THR A 37 15.90 -16.60 7.07
CA THR A 37 16.99 -15.65 6.77
C THR A 37 16.59 -14.57 5.76
N VAL A 38 15.76 -14.90 4.76
CA VAL A 38 15.12 -13.88 3.89
C VAL A 38 14.14 -13.01 4.68
N GLY A 39 13.56 -13.54 5.76
CA GLY A 39 12.67 -12.81 6.64
C GLY A 39 13.33 -11.90 7.67
N GLY A 40 14.66 -11.93 7.85
CA GLY A 40 15.33 -11.24 8.96
C GLY A 40 16.15 -10.00 8.61
N GLU A 41 16.81 -9.98 7.44
CA GLU A 41 17.81 -8.94 7.15
C GLU A 41 17.27 -7.74 6.33
N ASN A 42 16.10 -7.85 5.70
CA ASN A 42 15.56 -6.81 4.80
C ASN A 42 14.09 -6.43 5.08
N ILE A 43 13.60 -6.62 6.30
CA ILE A 43 12.22 -6.20 6.64
C ILE A 43 12.06 -4.68 6.48
N ASP A 44 13.04 -3.91 6.94
CA ASP A 44 13.01 -2.44 6.87
C ASP A 44 13.08 -1.96 5.41
N GLU A 45 13.99 -2.52 4.61
CA GLU A 45 14.08 -2.22 3.17
C GLU A 45 12.77 -2.56 2.44
N ARG A 46 12.15 -3.69 2.79
CA ARG A 46 10.87 -4.09 2.23
C ARG A 46 9.77 -3.08 2.55
N TYR A 47 9.65 -2.63 3.80
CA TYR A 47 8.65 -1.63 4.17
C TYR A 47 8.93 -0.25 3.57
N GLU A 48 10.20 0.10 3.40
CA GLU A 48 10.60 1.31 2.68
C GLU A 48 10.16 1.24 1.22
N GLU A 49 10.40 0.12 0.53
CA GLU A 49 9.97 -0.07 -0.86
C GLU A 49 8.45 -0.10 -1.02
N ILE A 50 7.71 -0.68 -0.07
CA ILE A 50 6.25 -0.60 -0.06
C ILE A 50 5.77 0.84 0.10
N SER A 51 6.42 1.62 0.97
CA SER A 51 6.10 3.03 1.19
C SER A 51 6.39 3.88 -0.06
N LYS A 52 7.54 3.65 -0.70
CA LYS A 52 7.89 4.28 -1.99
C LYS A 52 6.88 3.89 -3.07
N TYR A 53 6.53 2.61 -3.18
CA TYR A 53 5.54 2.14 -4.15
C TYR A 53 4.20 2.87 -3.97
N ILE A 54 3.71 3.01 -2.74
CA ILE A 54 2.47 3.74 -2.45
C ILE A 54 2.54 5.20 -2.93
N LEU A 55 3.67 5.87 -2.71
CA LEU A 55 3.84 7.30 -3.00
C LEU A 55 4.25 7.61 -4.45
N LEU A 56 4.87 6.65 -5.15
CA LEU A 56 5.44 6.84 -6.49
C LEU A 56 4.68 6.12 -7.58
N SER A 57 3.82 5.15 -7.25
CA SER A 57 2.94 4.50 -8.23
C SER A 57 1.72 5.37 -8.49
N GLU A 58 1.34 5.50 -9.75
CA GLU A 58 0.10 6.18 -10.16
C GLU A 58 -1.15 5.33 -9.83
N GLY A 59 -0.99 4.03 -9.65
CA GLY A 59 -2.10 3.09 -9.53
C GLY A 59 -2.89 2.91 -10.84
N LYS A 60 -3.91 2.06 -10.81
CA LYS A 60 -4.75 1.73 -11.98
C LYS A 60 -6.22 1.53 -11.57
N PRO A 61 -7.18 1.99 -12.39
CA PRO A 61 -6.99 2.86 -13.55
C PRO A 61 -6.45 4.24 -13.16
N LEU A 62 -5.79 4.96 -14.07
CA LEU A 62 -5.06 6.20 -13.76
C LEU A 62 -5.91 7.23 -12.99
N ASN A 63 -7.19 7.33 -13.35
CA ASN A 63 -8.17 8.25 -12.82
C ASN A 63 -9.03 7.67 -11.67
N TRP A 64 -8.57 6.62 -10.99
CA TRP A 64 -9.35 6.01 -9.91
C TRP A 64 -9.73 7.02 -8.82
N GLY A 65 -8.92 8.06 -8.58
CA GLY A 65 -9.23 9.14 -7.63
C GLY A 65 -10.48 9.95 -8.00
N GLN A 66 -10.70 10.21 -9.29
CA GLN A 66 -11.75 11.11 -9.79
C GLN A 66 -13.13 10.48 -9.79
N ASN A 67 -13.21 9.16 -9.96
CA ASN A 67 -14.48 8.45 -10.02
C ASN A 67 -14.72 7.67 -8.73
N GLY A 68 -15.64 8.19 -7.91
CA GLY A 68 -16.00 7.59 -6.62
C GLY A 68 -16.56 6.18 -6.68
N GLN A 69 -17.00 5.71 -7.86
CA GLN A 69 -17.48 4.33 -8.07
C GLN A 69 -16.37 3.34 -8.44
N ILE A 70 -15.19 3.84 -8.83
CA ILE A 70 -14.07 2.99 -9.22
C ILE A 70 -13.32 2.54 -7.98
N THR A 71 -13.07 1.23 -7.89
CA THR A 71 -12.10 0.66 -6.95
C THR A 71 -10.78 0.48 -7.68
N PRO A 72 -9.63 0.90 -7.11
CA PRO A 72 -8.34 0.70 -7.76
C PRO A 72 -8.03 -0.81 -7.93
N GLU A 73 -7.57 -1.19 -9.12
CA GLU A 73 -7.02 -2.52 -9.40
C GLU A 73 -5.59 -2.65 -8.87
N THR A 74 -4.84 -1.55 -8.95
CA THR A 74 -3.54 -1.38 -8.31
C THR A 74 -3.52 -0.06 -7.57
N PHE A 75 -3.12 -0.09 -6.31
CA PHE A 75 -3.05 1.11 -5.49
C PHE A 75 -1.79 1.93 -5.79
N GLY A 76 -1.89 3.25 -5.66
CA GLY A 76 -0.82 4.21 -5.86
C GLY A 76 -1.36 5.64 -5.81
N LEU A 77 -0.62 6.56 -5.19
CA LEU A 77 -1.07 7.93 -4.92
C LEU A 77 -0.42 8.98 -5.82
N ALA A 78 0.54 8.61 -6.67
CA ALA A 78 1.27 9.57 -7.48
C ALA A 78 0.35 10.26 -8.50
N GLU A 79 0.61 11.55 -8.72
CA GLU A 79 0.07 12.31 -9.82
C GLU A 79 0.73 11.87 -11.13
N ALA A 80 -0.11 11.65 -12.16
CA ALA A 80 0.35 11.26 -13.47
C ALA A 80 1.16 12.38 -14.12
N ASP A 81 2.24 12.03 -14.82
CA ASP A 81 3.08 12.98 -15.58
C ASP A 81 3.69 14.13 -14.74
N SER A 82 3.75 13.99 -13.41
CA SER A 82 4.41 14.99 -12.54
C SER A 82 5.92 14.97 -12.72
N GLU A 83 6.52 16.14 -12.96
CA GLU A 83 7.98 16.32 -13.01
C GLU A 83 8.64 16.12 -11.63
N ASN A 84 7.88 16.33 -10.55
CA ASN A 84 8.37 16.16 -9.20
C ASN A 84 8.00 14.77 -8.67
N PRO A 85 8.98 13.96 -8.21
CA PRO A 85 8.68 12.75 -7.48
C PRO A 85 7.94 13.13 -6.18
N TYR A 86 7.02 12.26 -5.74
CA TYR A 86 6.18 12.46 -4.56
C TYR A 86 5.07 13.52 -4.66
N THR A 87 4.84 14.11 -5.84
CA THR A 87 3.57 14.81 -6.06
C THR A 87 2.44 13.80 -6.04
N LEU A 88 1.49 14.01 -5.12
CA LEU A 88 0.34 13.13 -4.95
C LEU A 88 -0.87 13.70 -5.66
N ASP A 89 -1.62 12.83 -6.31
CA ASP A 89 -2.91 13.15 -6.91
C ASP A 89 -3.92 13.48 -5.80
N LEU A 90 -4.46 14.70 -5.84
CA LEU A 90 -5.36 15.21 -4.81
C LEU A 90 -6.67 14.42 -4.73
N ASP A 91 -7.20 13.97 -5.86
CA ASP A 91 -8.45 13.20 -5.90
C ASP A 91 -8.22 11.84 -5.24
N LYS A 92 -7.10 11.18 -5.53
CA LYS A 92 -6.71 9.90 -4.88
C LYS A 92 -6.51 10.07 -3.37
N VAL A 93 -5.81 11.13 -2.96
CA VAL A 93 -5.58 11.45 -1.54
C VAL A 93 -6.88 11.74 -0.81
N SER A 94 -7.80 12.49 -1.44
CA SER A 94 -9.09 12.86 -0.82
C SER A 94 -9.95 11.64 -0.48
N ARG A 95 -9.84 10.55 -1.25
CA ARG A 95 -10.58 9.31 -1.04
C ARG A 95 -10.01 8.45 0.09
N LEU A 96 -8.85 8.80 0.65
CA LEU A 96 -8.34 8.17 1.88
C LEU A 96 -9.04 8.69 3.14
N ASN A 97 -9.74 9.82 3.05
CA ASN A 97 -10.54 10.34 4.15
C ASN A 97 -11.83 9.53 4.27
N GLY A 98 -12.04 8.90 5.43
CA GLY A 98 -13.25 8.10 5.71
C GLY A 98 -14.55 8.92 5.71
N ASP A 99 -14.47 10.23 5.90
CA ASP A 99 -15.64 11.12 5.84
C ASP A 99 -16.04 11.48 4.39
N ASN A 100 -15.21 11.13 3.41
CA ASN A 100 -15.53 11.32 2.00
C ASN A 100 -16.60 10.28 1.58
N ILE A 101 -17.71 10.74 0.97
CA ILE A 101 -18.76 9.86 0.45
C ILE A 101 -18.27 8.85 -0.60
N HIS A 102 -17.11 9.12 -1.19
CA HIS A 102 -16.44 8.29 -2.18
C HIS A 102 -15.18 7.61 -1.61
N ALA A 103 -15.04 7.54 -0.29
CA ALA A 103 -13.87 6.94 0.37
C ALA A 103 -13.57 5.52 -0.12
N VAL A 104 -12.29 5.19 -0.25
CA VAL A 104 -11.84 3.82 -0.48
C VAL A 104 -11.60 3.17 0.88
N SER A 105 -12.24 2.02 1.11
CA SER A 105 -12.06 1.26 2.35
C SER A 105 -10.67 0.63 2.45
N TYR A 106 -10.22 0.37 3.68
CA TYR A 106 -8.98 -0.35 3.92
C TYR A 106 -8.91 -1.68 3.17
N GLY A 107 -10.01 -2.45 3.13
CA GLY A 107 -10.06 -3.74 2.44
C GLY A 107 -9.85 -3.62 0.92
N GLN A 108 -10.38 -2.55 0.31
CA GLN A 108 -10.15 -2.25 -1.10
C GLN A 108 -8.69 -1.87 -1.37
N ILE A 109 -8.10 -1.01 -0.54
CA ILE A 109 -6.68 -0.63 -0.65
C ILE A 109 -5.78 -1.86 -0.48
N PHE A 110 -6.04 -2.67 0.55
CA PHE A 110 -5.31 -3.89 0.85
C PHE A 110 -5.36 -4.88 -0.32
N THR A 111 -6.54 -5.09 -0.92
CA THR A 111 -6.72 -5.93 -2.10
C THR A 111 -5.95 -5.38 -3.31
N ALA A 112 -6.01 -4.07 -3.53
CA ALA A 112 -5.34 -3.38 -4.65
C ALA A 112 -3.81 -3.33 -4.51
N LEU A 113 -3.28 -3.40 -3.29
CA LEU A 113 -1.84 -3.54 -3.04
C LEU A 113 -1.32 -4.94 -3.37
N LYS A 114 -2.20 -5.95 -3.40
CA LYS A 114 -1.85 -7.36 -3.69
C LYS A 114 -0.79 -7.94 -2.74
N MET A 115 -0.73 -7.42 -1.51
CA MET A 115 0.19 -7.86 -0.45
C MET A 115 -0.65 -8.50 0.66
N SER A 116 -0.60 -9.82 0.80
CA SER A 116 -1.43 -10.55 1.77
C SER A 116 -0.82 -10.64 3.17
N ASP A 117 0.45 -10.29 3.33
CA ASP A 117 1.26 -10.52 4.53
C ASP A 117 1.72 -9.22 5.21
N VAL A 118 1.26 -8.05 4.76
CA VAL A 118 1.63 -6.74 5.31
C VAL A 118 0.39 -5.94 5.71
N ALA A 119 0.33 -5.55 6.98
CA ALA A 119 -0.64 -4.56 7.45
C ALA A 119 0.00 -3.17 7.43
N PHE A 120 -0.79 -2.15 7.11
CA PHE A 120 -0.32 -0.76 7.05
C PHE A 120 -1.37 0.21 7.59
N ARG A 121 -0.91 1.41 7.95
CA ARG A 121 -1.76 2.55 8.31
C ARG A 121 -1.24 3.78 7.59
N LEU A 122 -2.10 4.41 6.81
CA LEU A 122 -1.82 5.69 6.18
C LEU A 122 -2.46 6.81 7.01
N GLU A 123 -1.70 7.87 7.28
CA GLU A 123 -2.19 9.04 7.99
C GLU A 123 -1.63 10.28 7.30
N ILE A 124 -2.52 11.11 6.75
CA ILE A 124 -2.15 12.36 6.10
C ILE A 124 -2.50 13.49 7.06
N LYS A 125 -1.49 14.28 7.46
CA LYS A 125 -1.67 15.42 8.36
C LYS A 125 -1.33 16.70 7.60
N PRO A 126 -2.19 17.73 7.69
CA PRO A 126 -1.83 19.02 7.14
C PRO A 126 -0.66 19.62 7.95
N ILE A 127 0.23 20.32 7.27
CA ILE A 127 1.41 20.96 7.87
C ILE A 127 1.09 22.29 8.60
N PHE A 128 -0.15 22.75 8.47
CA PHE A 128 -0.76 23.87 9.17
C PHE A 128 -2.25 23.58 9.38
N GLN A 129 -2.87 24.23 10.35
CA GLN A 129 -4.30 24.15 10.61
C GLN A 129 -5.05 24.99 9.58
N VAL A 130 -6.14 24.44 9.04
CA VAL A 130 -7.03 25.13 8.11
C VAL A 130 -8.41 25.15 8.74
N THR A 131 -8.97 26.34 8.90
CA THR A 131 -10.35 26.54 9.34
C THR A 131 -11.13 27.11 8.17
N ILE A 132 -12.24 26.46 7.83
CA ILE A 132 -13.13 26.87 6.74
C ILE A 132 -14.52 27.06 7.35
N ASN A 133 -15.01 28.30 7.34
CA ASN A 133 -16.32 28.66 7.86
C ASN A 133 -17.21 29.12 6.70
N LEU A 134 -18.35 28.47 6.49
CA LEU A 134 -19.39 28.98 5.61
C LEU A 134 -20.03 30.21 6.27
N THR A 135 -19.86 31.38 5.68
CA THR A 135 -20.36 32.65 6.24
C THR A 135 -21.68 33.08 5.63
N SER A 136 -21.96 32.70 4.38
CA SER A 136 -23.24 32.98 3.73
C SER A 136 -23.55 32.01 2.60
N THR A 137 -24.84 31.90 2.27
CA THR A 137 -25.35 31.13 1.13
C THR A 137 -26.38 32.00 0.42
N PHE A 138 -26.19 32.21 -0.88
CA PHE A 138 -27.09 32.98 -1.72
C PHE A 138 -27.72 32.03 -2.74
N GLU A 139 -29.01 31.77 -2.61
CA GLU A 139 -29.76 30.94 -3.55
C GLU A 139 -30.46 31.84 -4.58
N ALA A 140 -30.11 31.66 -5.85
CA ALA A 140 -30.79 32.23 -7.01
C ALA A 140 -31.45 31.11 -7.83
N VAL A 141 -32.31 31.48 -8.78
CA VAL A 141 -33.12 30.52 -9.55
C VAL A 141 -32.28 29.48 -10.30
N ASN A 142 -31.08 29.85 -10.76
CA ASN A 142 -30.18 28.99 -11.54
C ASN A 142 -28.80 28.78 -10.90
N GLU A 143 -28.52 29.42 -9.77
CA GLU A 143 -27.18 29.44 -9.17
C GLU A 143 -27.29 29.51 -7.65
N THR A 144 -26.47 28.73 -6.96
CA THR A 144 -26.25 28.88 -5.52
C THR A 144 -24.82 29.30 -5.29
N THR A 145 -24.62 30.47 -4.70
CA THR A 145 -23.29 30.98 -4.34
C THR A 145 -23.04 30.74 -2.85
N TYR A 146 -21.93 30.07 -2.54
CA TYR A 146 -21.46 29.86 -1.16
C TYR A 146 -20.28 30.78 -0.86
N GLN A 147 -20.32 31.47 0.28
CA GLN A 147 -19.21 32.29 0.73
C GLN A 147 -18.54 31.65 1.93
N PHE A 148 -17.21 31.50 1.85
CA PHE A 148 -16.41 30.93 2.92
C PHE A 148 -15.41 31.96 3.44
N GLU A 149 -15.21 31.95 4.76
CA GLU A 149 -14.05 32.53 5.41
C GLU A 149 -13.05 31.41 5.70
N ILE A 150 -11.82 31.59 5.22
CA ILE A 150 -10.76 30.59 5.36
C ILE A 150 -9.60 31.23 6.14
N SER A 151 -9.18 30.58 7.21
CA SER A 151 -7.99 30.96 7.96
C SER A 151 -7.00 29.80 8.04
N THR A 152 -5.71 30.14 8.00
CA THR A 152 -4.63 29.17 8.07
C THR A 152 -3.63 29.56 9.15
N GLU A 153 -3.34 28.63 10.07
CA GLU A 153 -2.48 28.86 11.22
C GLU A 153 -1.44 27.76 11.39
N LYS A 154 -0.22 28.12 11.78
CA LYS A 154 0.82 27.17 12.17
C LYS A 154 1.33 27.57 13.55
N ASN A 155 1.10 26.69 14.53
CA ASN A 155 1.47 26.92 15.93
C ASN A 155 0.93 28.25 16.50
N GLY A 156 -0.33 28.58 16.17
CA GLY A 156 -1.01 29.81 16.62
C GLY A 156 -0.61 31.08 15.87
N VAL A 157 0.17 30.97 14.78
CA VAL A 157 0.57 32.10 13.94
C VAL A 157 -0.11 31.98 12.58
N PRO A 158 -0.80 33.03 12.09
CA PRO A 158 -1.34 33.04 10.74
C PRO A 158 -0.26 32.81 9.69
N VAL A 159 -0.51 31.90 8.75
CA VAL A 159 0.39 31.62 7.63
C VAL A 159 -0.30 32.03 6.35
N GLN A 160 0.40 32.76 5.48
CA GLN A 160 -0.13 33.10 4.16
C GLN A 160 -0.13 31.87 3.26
N THR A 161 -1.28 31.57 2.66
CA THR A 161 -1.46 30.43 1.76
C THR A 161 -2.20 30.86 0.49
N TRP A 162 -2.06 30.06 -0.56
CA TRP A 162 -2.81 30.22 -1.80
C TRP A 162 -3.91 29.18 -1.84
N LEU A 163 -5.15 29.63 -2.01
CA LEU A 163 -6.29 28.73 -2.17
C LEU A 163 -6.32 28.19 -3.60
N LYS A 164 -6.29 26.87 -3.73
CA LYS A 164 -6.72 26.16 -4.95
C LYS A 164 -7.95 25.33 -4.58
N TYR A 165 -8.98 25.44 -5.40
CA TYR A 165 -10.23 24.71 -5.22
C TYR A 165 -10.72 24.19 -6.57
N TYR A 166 -11.51 23.12 -6.52
CA TYR A 166 -12.26 22.61 -7.65
C TYR A 166 -13.69 23.17 -7.58
N VAL A 167 -14.27 23.46 -8.74
CA VAL A 167 -15.69 23.86 -8.90
C VAL A 167 -16.45 22.64 -9.40
#